data_AF-A0A5J5UEP7-F1
#
_entry.id   AF-A0A5J5UEP7-F1
#
_cell.length_a   1.000
_cell.length_b   1.000
_cell.length_c   1.000
_cell.angle_alpha   90.00
_cell.angle_beta   90.00
_cell.angle_gamma   90.00
#
_symmetry.space_group_name_H-M   'P 1'
#
loop_
_entity.id
_entity.type
_entity.pdbx_description
1 polymer ?
#
loop_
_entity_poly.entity_id
_entity_poly.type
_entity_poly.pdbx_seq_one_letter_code
_entity_poly.pdbx_strand_id
1 'polypeptide(L)'
;MGQKINPLGFRLGTTQSHHSLWFAQPKKYSEGLQEDKKIRDCIKNYVQKNTRLSSGVEGIARIEIQKRLDLIQVIIYMGFPK
;
A
#
# COMPACT_ATOMS: atom_id res chain seq x y z
N MET A 1 -28.21 7.96 -17.15
CA MET A 1 -27.00 8.41 -16.42
C MET A 1 -26.00 7.26 -16.39
N GLY A 2 -24.77 7.48 -16.86
CA GLY A 2 -23.76 6.40 -16.99
C GLY A 2 -22.81 6.33 -15.79
N GLN A 3 -22.45 5.12 -15.37
CA GLN A 3 -21.43 4.89 -14.35
C GLN A 3 -20.03 5.06 -14.98
N LYS A 4 -19.15 5.81 -14.30
CA LYS A 4 -17.74 5.99 -14.72
C LYS A 4 -16.85 4.99 -13.99
N ILE A 5 -15.85 4.46 -14.71
CA ILE A 5 -14.85 3.55 -14.15
C ILE A 5 -13.82 4.31 -13.30
N ASN A 6 -13.23 3.64 -12.30
CA ASN A 6 -12.10 4.17 -11.56
C ASN A 6 -10.88 4.33 -12.52
N PRO A 7 -10.35 5.55 -12.71
CA PRO A 7 -9.25 5.79 -13.64
C PRO A 7 -7.95 5.08 -13.25
N LEU A 8 -7.73 4.80 -11.96
CA LEU A 8 -6.54 4.06 -11.49
C LEU A 8 -6.55 2.62 -11.99
N GLY A 9 -7.70 1.95 -11.87
CA GLY A 9 -7.88 0.60 -12.40
C GLY A 9 -7.85 0.58 -13.93
N PHE A 10 -8.42 1.59 -14.57
CA PHE A 10 -8.47 1.70 -16.03
C PHE A 10 -7.08 1.83 -16.68
N ARG A 11 -6.10 2.42 -15.98
CA ARG A 11 -4.74 2.65 -16.50
C ARG A 11 -3.68 1.70 -15.92
N LEU A 12 -4.11 0.67 -15.20
CA LEU A 12 -3.23 -0.30 -14.57
C LEU A 12 -2.45 -1.08 -15.66
N GLY A 13 -1.12 -1.10 -15.56
CA GLY A 13 -0.24 -1.78 -16.53
C GLY A 13 0.14 -0.96 -17.76
N THR A 14 -0.44 0.23 -17.96
CA THR A 14 -0.02 1.17 -19.02
C THR A 14 0.69 2.38 -18.44
N THR A 15 -0.05 3.27 -17.78
CA THR A 15 0.49 4.49 -17.14
C THR A 15 0.65 4.32 -15.63
N GLN A 16 -0.19 3.48 -15.00
CA GLN A 16 -0.18 3.27 -13.55
C GLN A 16 0.43 1.90 -13.20
N SER A 17 1.42 1.90 -12.32
CA SER A 17 2.03 0.68 -11.78
C SER A 17 1.28 0.15 -10.56
N HIS A 18 1.49 -1.13 -10.24
CA HIS A 18 0.97 -1.76 -9.04
C HIS A 18 1.71 -1.28 -7.79
N HIS A 19 0.98 -1.12 -6.68
CA HIS A 19 1.57 -0.78 -5.38
C HIS A 19 2.08 -1.99 -4.59
N SER A 20 1.77 -3.21 -5.01
CA SER A 20 2.35 -4.44 -4.46
C SER A 20 3.06 -5.15 -5.62
N LEU A 21 4.38 -5.24 -5.54
CA LEU A 21 5.27 -5.80 -6.55
C LEU A 21 5.89 -7.09 -6.01
N TRP A 22 5.19 -8.19 -6.22
CA TRP A 22 5.68 -9.52 -5.85
C TRP A 22 4.93 -10.59 -6.64
N PHE A 23 5.47 -11.81 -6.63
CA PHE A 23 4.88 -12.96 -7.29
C PHE A 23 4.78 -14.11 -6.30
N ALA A 24 3.69 -14.87 -6.38
CA ALA A 24 3.55 -16.13 -5.66
C ALA A 24 2.77 -17.13 -6.51
N GLN A 25 2.95 -18.42 -6.22
CA GLN A 25 2.12 -19.46 -6.82
C GLN A 25 0.64 -19.26 -6.42
N PRO A 26 -0.33 -19.63 -7.27
CA PRO A 26 -1.76 -19.40 -7.01
C PRO A 26 -2.24 -19.91 -5.65
N LYS A 27 -1.71 -21.05 -5.19
CA LYS A 27 -2.03 -21.63 -3.88
C LYS A 27 -1.61 -20.73 -2.69
N LYS A 28 -0.48 -20.04 -2.83
CA LYS A 28 0.11 -19.17 -1.78
C LYS A 28 -0.25 -17.69 -1.95
N TYR A 29 -0.85 -17.31 -3.08
CA TYR A 29 -1.17 -15.91 -3.37
C TYR A 29 -2.15 -15.30 -2.36
N SER A 30 -3.16 -16.08 -1.93
CA SER A 30 -4.14 -15.64 -0.93
C SER A 30 -3.48 -15.30 0.40
N GLU A 31 -2.55 -16.14 0.86
CA GLU A 31 -1.79 -15.90 2.10
C GLU A 31 -0.95 -14.63 1.99
N GLY A 32 -0.22 -14.47 0.87
CA GLY A 32 0.59 -13.27 0.61
C GLY A 32 -0.23 -11.98 0.56
N LEU A 33 -1.47 -12.04 0.04
CA LEU A 33 -2.38 -10.90 0.01
C LEU A 33 -2.89 -10.53 1.41
N GLN A 34 -3.17 -11.53 2.26
CA GLN A 34 -3.58 -11.30 3.64
C GLN A 34 -2.45 -10.66 4.46
N GLU A 35 -1.20 -11.09 4.25
CA GLU A 35 -0.04 -10.45 4.86
C GLU A 35 0.10 -8.99 4.46
N ASP A 36 -0.04 -8.67 3.17
CA ASP A 36 0.04 -7.29 2.66
C ASP A 36 -1.01 -6.40 3.35
N LYS A 37 -2.24 -6.91 3.51
CA LYS A 37 -3.31 -6.19 4.21
C LYS A 37 -2.94 -5.94 5.67
N LYS A 38 -2.45 -6.96 6.38
CA LYS A 38 -2.01 -6.83 7.78
C LYS A 38 -0.91 -5.78 7.91
N ILE A 39 0.09 -5.77 7.03
CA ILE A 39 1.18 -4.78 7.04
C ILE A 39 0.62 -3.37 6.85
N ARG A 40 -0.25 -3.17 5.85
CA ARG A 40 -0.87 -1.85 5.57
C ARG A 40 -1.70 -1.36 6.74
N ASP A 41 -2.51 -2.23 7.34
CA ASP A 41 -3.36 -1.90 8.49
C ASP A 41 -2.50 -1.58 9.73
N CYS A 42 -1.44 -2.35 9.98
CA CYS A 42 -0.49 -2.09 11.07
C CYS A 42 0.18 -0.72 10.94
N ILE A 43 0.68 -0.37 9.73
CA ILE A 43 1.32 0.93 9.49
C ILE A 43 0.33 2.06 9.70
N LYS A 44 -0.88 1.94 9.16
CA LYS A 44 -1.93 2.95 9.31
C LYS A 44 -2.31 3.16 10.77
N ASN A 45 -2.50 2.07 11.51
CA ASN A 45 -2.82 2.11 12.94
C ASN A 45 -1.67 2.70 13.77
N TYR A 46 -0.43 2.38 13.44
CA TYR A 46 0.75 2.93 14.11
C TYR A 46 0.83 4.44 13.92
N VAL A 47 0.72 4.93 12.68
CA VAL A 47 0.74 6.36 12.40
C VAL A 47 -0.43 7.08 13.06
N GLN A 48 -1.65 6.54 12.96
CA GLN A 48 -2.81 7.14 13.62
C GLN A 48 -2.67 7.23 15.15
N LYS A 49 -1.97 6.29 15.80
CA LYS A 49 -1.74 6.35 17.25
C LYS A 49 -0.69 7.41 17.62
N ASN A 50 0.40 7.50 16.85
CA ASN A 50 1.51 8.40 17.18
C ASN A 50 1.26 9.86 16.78
N THR A 51 0.55 10.10 15.68
CA THR A 51 0.30 11.45 15.15
C THR A 51 -0.83 12.20 15.89
N ARG A 52 -1.58 11.52 16.78
CA ARG A 52 -2.64 12.16 17.61
C ARG A 52 -2.18 13.33 18.47
N LEU A 53 -0.86 13.53 18.65
CA LEU A 53 -0.31 14.60 19.47
C LEU A 53 -0.12 15.94 18.73
N SER A 54 -0.14 15.94 17.40
CA SER A 54 -0.03 17.16 16.60
C SER A 54 -1.21 17.25 15.65
N SER A 55 -1.90 18.37 15.59
CA SER A 55 -2.94 18.70 14.61
C SER A 55 -2.42 18.76 13.15
N GLY A 56 -1.28 18.12 12.86
CA GLY A 56 -0.63 18.03 11.56
C GLY A 56 -1.08 16.77 10.83
N VAL A 57 -1.70 16.99 9.68
CA VAL A 57 -2.11 16.07 8.62
C VAL A 57 -1.39 14.71 8.64
N GLU A 58 -2.15 13.61 8.75
CA GLU A 58 -1.69 12.25 8.47
C GLU A 58 -1.11 12.18 7.04
N GLY A 59 0.19 12.35 6.92
CA GLY A 59 0.87 12.62 5.65
C GLY A 59 1.27 11.39 4.84
N ILE A 60 0.63 10.22 5.01
CA ILE A 60 0.96 9.03 4.21
C ILE A 60 0.27 9.15 2.84
N ALA A 61 1.06 9.26 1.77
CA ALA A 61 0.56 9.36 0.41
C ALA A 61 0.30 7.98 -0.22
N ARG A 62 1.29 7.07 -0.15
CA ARG A 62 1.19 5.71 -0.69
C ARG A 62 2.15 4.76 0.02
N ILE A 63 1.81 3.47 0.00
CA ILE A 63 2.64 2.41 0.54
C ILE A 63 2.89 1.41 -0.58
N GLU A 64 4.16 1.24 -0.94
CA GLU A 64 4.61 0.24 -1.90
C GLU A 64 5.24 -0.94 -1.16
N ILE A 65 4.83 -2.15 -1.52
CA ILE A 65 5.34 -3.39 -0.93
C ILE A 65 6.04 -4.18 -2.03
N GLN A 66 7.30 -4.49 -1.84
CA GLN A 66 8.07 -5.34 -2.73
C GLN A 66 8.52 -6.57 -1.95
N LYS A 67 8.17 -7.78 -2.42
CA LYS A 67 8.63 -9.02 -1.80
C LYS A 67 9.67 -9.70 -2.70
N ARG A 68 10.86 -9.93 -2.13
CA ARG A 68 11.86 -10.88 -2.63
C ARG A 68 11.81 -12.14 -1.76
N LEU A 69 12.65 -13.13 -2.10
CA LEU A 69 12.69 -14.42 -1.39
C LEU A 69 12.91 -14.26 0.11
N ASP A 70 13.92 -13.47 0.49
CA ASP A 70 14.34 -13.34 1.90
C ASP A 70 13.97 -11.99 2.53
N LEU A 71 13.58 -11.02 1.69
CA LEU A 71 13.38 -9.63 2.11
C LEU A 71 12.04 -9.10 1.63
N ILE A 72 11.28 -8.54 2.56
CA ILE A 72 10.09 -7.72 2.28
C ILE A 72 10.48 -6.25 2.46
N GLN A 73 10.51 -5.51 1.35
CA GLN A 73 10.79 -4.09 1.34
C GLN A 73 9.47 -3.32 1.33
N VAL A 74 9.28 -2.47 2.35
CA VAL A 74 8.11 -1.58 2.45
C VAL A 74 8.59 -0.14 2.28
N ILE A 75 8.09 0.52 1.25
CA ILE A 75 8.41 1.90 0.93
C ILE A 75 7.19 2.75 1.25
N ILE A 76 7.33 3.62 2.25
CA ILE A 76 6.27 4.53 2.68
C ILE A 76 6.57 5.90 2.09
N TYR A 77 5.67 6.41 1.27
CA TYR A 77 5.77 7.75 0.73
C TYR A 77 4.98 8.69 1.63
N MET A 78 5.69 9.63 2.23
CA MET A 78 5.11 10.61 3.14
C MET A 78 5.37 12.03 2.64
N GLY A 79 4.39 12.92 2.85
CA GLY A 79 4.54 14.35 2.56
C GLY A 79 5.42 15.08 3.57
N PHE A 80 5.33 14.70 4.86
CA PHE A 80 6.08 15.31 5.96
C PHE A 80 6.73 14.23 6.84
N PRO A 81 7.95 13.79 6.53
CA PRO A 81 8.64 12.73 7.27
C PRO A 81 9.44 13.26 8.49
N LYS A 82 8.89 14.21 9.26
CA LYS A 82 9.60 14.87 10.38
C LYS A 82 8.99 14.53 11.73
#